data_AF-A0A9W4RQW5-F1
#
_entry.id   AF-A0A9W4RQW5-F1
#
_cell.length_a   1.000
_cell.length_b   1.000
_cell.length_c   1.000
_cell.angle_alpha   90.00
_cell.angle_beta   90.00
_cell.angle_gamma   90.00
#
_symmetry.space_group_name_H-M   'P 1'
#
loop_
_entity.id
_entity.type
_entity.pdbx_description
1 polymer ?
#
loop_
_entity_poly.entity_id
_entity_poly.type
_entity_poly.pdbx_seq_one_letter_code
_entity_poly.pdbx_strand_id
1 'polypeptide(L)'
;MQSDQADKPLLPKAGPVWYFAYGSNMQSSVMAGRSIILQKTAVARIPTHVLTFDIFGFPYSEPSFASIAKRSQVTVDTVLSTDKNIPFESLPVHGVAYLTSQEEYIRLVISEGGGVAYREIDVEAEFLNSSEEPIQKVIVSTLEAKYPFRPNAAPSARYLGLLETGAAEHSLPPEYQKYLSKLQCYEARASLLPRLRAFAFLSVWRPILRQLVKYMKANVSEDGHCEQWIENLIVYGYGAMWFCHGWIYAPLLGRGDGR
;
A
#
# COMPACT_ATOMS: atom_id res chain seq x y z
N MET A 1 -17.05 18.12 -15.96
CA MET A 1 -16.84 17.11 -17.03
C MET A 1 -15.34 16.96 -17.28
N GLN A 2 -14.62 16.31 -16.36
CA GLN A 2 -13.20 15.96 -16.54
C GLN A 2 -12.78 14.90 -15.49
N SER A 3 -13.67 13.97 -15.16
CA SER A 3 -13.44 12.91 -14.15
C SER A 3 -13.43 11.50 -14.72
N ASP A 4 -13.98 11.26 -15.92
CA ASP A 4 -14.35 9.90 -16.34
C ASP A 4 -13.25 9.13 -17.09
N GLN A 5 -12.07 9.71 -17.29
CA GLN A 5 -10.93 9.03 -17.94
C GLN A 5 -9.81 8.62 -16.99
N ALA A 6 -9.73 9.18 -15.79
CA ALA A 6 -8.57 8.98 -14.90
C ALA A 6 -8.59 7.66 -14.11
N ASP A 7 -9.75 7.04 -13.97
CA ASP A 7 -9.96 5.84 -13.13
C ASP A 7 -10.29 4.58 -13.95
N LYS A 8 -10.05 4.61 -15.27
CA LYS A 8 -10.21 3.39 -16.07
C LYS A 8 -9.06 2.43 -15.80
N PRO A 9 -9.34 1.13 -15.63
CA PRO A 9 -8.33 0.08 -15.61
C PRO A 9 -7.30 0.25 -16.72
N LEU A 10 -6.04 -0.07 -16.43
CA LEU A 10 -5.07 -0.20 -17.50
C LEU A 10 -5.51 -1.36 -18.39
N LEU A 11 -5.52 -1.13 -19.71
CA LEU A 11 -5.84 -2.19 -20.65
C LEU A 11 -4.81 -3.31 -20.52
N PRO A 12 -5.23 -4.59 -20.67
CA PRO A 12 -4.29 -5.71 -20.71
C PRO A 12 -3.18 -5.46 -21.73
N LYS A 13 -1.93 -5.68 -21.32
CA LYS A 13 -0.76 -5.42 -22.15
C LYS A 13 -0.45 -6.62 -23.03
N ALA A 14 0.01 -6.35 -24.25
CA ALA A 14 0.51 -7.39 -25.15
C ALA A 14 1.92 -7.81 -24.73
N GLY A 15 2.04 -8.71 -23.77
CA GLY A 15 3.32 -9.30 -23.34
C GLY A 15 3.52 -9.35 -21.83
N PRO A 16 4.74 -9.72 -21.38
CA PRO A 16 5.07 -9.78 -19.97
C PRO A 16 5.07 -8.38 -19.34
N VAL A 17 4.67 -8.30 -18.08
CA VAL A 17 4.52 -7.06 -17.31
C VAL A 17 5.60 -7.01 -16.25
N TRP A 18 6.30 -5.87 -16.16
CA TRP A 18 7.11 -5.54 -15.00
C TRP A 18 6.23 -4.94 -13.92
N TYR A 19 5.93 -5.71 -12.88
CA TYR A 19 5.23 -5.24 -11.69
C TYR A 19 6.23 -4.71 -10.66
N PHE A 20 6.10 -3.45 -10.25
CA PHE A 20 6.95 -2.86 -9.21
C PHE A 20 6.26 -2.91 -7.84
N ALA A 21 6.85 -3.66 -6.92
CA ALA A 21 6.43 -3.77 -5.53
C ALA A 21 7.23 -2.82 -4.63
N TYR A 22 6.55 -2.04 -3.80
CA TYR A 22 7.16 -1.13 -2.81
C TYR A 22 6.67 -1.37 -1.37
N GLY A 23 5.70 -2.28 -1.19
CA GLY A 23 5.08 -2.62 0.09
C GLY A 23 5.37 -4.06 0.51
N SER A 24 4.38 -4.73 1.10
CA SER A 24 4.52 -6.14 1.53
C SER A 24 4.92 -7.11 0.42
N ASN A 25 4.59 -6.79 -0.83
CA ASN A 25 4.94 -7.61 -1.99
C ASN A 25 6.44 -7.60 -2.33
N MET A 26 7.24 -6.77 -1.66
CA MET A 26 8.71 -6.90 -1.73
C MET A 26 9.20 -8.17 -1.03
N GLN A 27 8.44 -8.73 -0.08
CA GLN A 27 8.85 -9.94 0.64
C GLN A 27 8.54 -11.18 -0.20
N SER A 28 9.52 -12.05 -0.38
CA SER A 28 9.43 -13.22 -1.26
C SER A 28 8.34 -14.21 -0.79
N SER A 29 8.20 -14.40 0.53
CA SER A 29 7.18 -15.28 1.12
C SER A 29 5.75 -14.79 0.88
N VAL A 30 5.55 -13.46 0.86
CA VAL A 30 4.28 -12.80 0.57
C VAL A 30 3.92 -12.99 -0.90
N MET A 31 4.89 -12.86 -1.81
CA MET A 31 4.69 -13.14 -3.24
C MET A 31 4.41 -14.62 -3.51
N ALA A 32 5.15 -15.53 -2.87
CA ALA A 32 4.96 -16.98 -3.03
C ALA A 32 3.55 -17.42 -2.59
N GLY A 33 3.00 -16.81 -1.53
CA GLY A 33 1.65 -17.07 -1.05
C GLY A 33 0.52 -16.70 -2.03
N ARG A 34 0.81 -15.94 -3.10
CA ARG A 34 -0.15 -15.57 -4.15
C ARG A 34 -0.17 -16.54 -5.32
N SER A 35 0.71 -17.55 -5.32
CA SER A 35 0.84 -18.53 -6.42
C SER A 35 1.15 -17.88 -7.78
N ILE A 36 1.87 -16.76 -7.77
CA ILE A 36 2.29 -16.02 -8.97
C ILE A 36 3.65 -16.51 -9.45
N ILE A 37 3.76 -16.79 -10.75
CA ILE A 37 5.01 -17.20 -11.38
C ILE A 37 5.84 -15.96 -11.76
N LEU A 38 7.06 -15.89 -11.23
CA LEU A 38 8.00 -14.80 -11.49
C LEU A 38 9.07 -15.26 -12.48
N GLN A 39 9.27 -14.48 -13.54
CA GLN A 39 10.25 -14.76 -14.60
C GLN A 39 11.60 -14.11 -14.31
N LYS A 40 11.60 -12.87 -13.80
CA LYS A 40 12.80 -12.09 -13.46
C LYS A 40 12.52 -11.19 -12.27
N THR A 41 13.58 -10.80 -11.58
CA THR A 41 13.52 -9.88 -10.44
C THR A 41 14.65 -8.86 -10.57
N ALA A 42 14.38 -7.59 -10.28
CA ALA A 42 15.37 -6.53 -10.23
C ALA A 42 15.05 -5.56 -9.08
N VAL A 43 16.08 -5.02 -8.44
CA VAL A 43 15.91 -3.88 -7.52
C VAL A 43 15.72 -2.64 -8.38
N ALA A 44 14.75 -1.80 -8.03
CA ALA A 44 14.48 -0.58 -8.79
C ALA A 44 14.07 0.57 -7.87
N ARG A 45 14.11 1.79 -8.42
CA ARG A 45 13.54 2.97 -7.78
C ARG A 45 12.69 3.77 -8.77
N ILE A 46 11.72 4.52 -8.27
CA ILE A 46 10.94 5.46 -9.07
C ILE A 46 11.30 6.88 -8.62
N PRO A 47 12.12 7.62 -9.39
CA PRO A 47 12.58 8.96 -9.02
C PRO A 47 11.46 9.94 -8.69
N THR A 48 10.33 9.83 -9.39
CA THR A 48 9.22 10.79 -9.36
C THR A 48 8.26 10.60 -8.17
N HIS A 49 8.35 9.49 -7.45
CA HIS A 49 7.40 9.13 -6.39
C HIS A 49 8.10 8.89 -5.05
N VAL A 50 7.32 9.02 -3.98
CA VAL A 50 7.74 8.71 -2.60
C VAL A 50 6.79 7.69 -1.99
N LEU A 51 7.30 6.92 -1.02
CA LEU A 51 6.51 5.98 -0.24
C LEU A 51 5.58 6.74 0.72
N THR A 52 4.32 6.34 0.77
CA THR A 52 3.28 6.89 1.64
C THR A 52 2.48 5.77 2.30
N PHE A 53 1.53 6.09 3.18
CA PHE A 53 0.70 5.13 3.91
C PHE A 53 -0.77 5.58 3.88
N ASP A 54 -1.31 5.60 2.66
CA ASP A 54 -2.55 6.31 2.33
C ASP A 54 -3.75 5.37 2.18
N ILE A 55 -3.49 4.06 2.28
CA ILE A 55 -4.51 3.03 2.12
C ILE A 55 -5.13 2.77 3.48
N PHE A 56 -6.44 2.91 3.57
CA PHE A 56 -7.18 2.71 4.81
C PHE A 56 -7.12 1.24 5.27
N GLY A 57 -6.83 1.05 6.54
CA GLY A 57 -6.99 -0.22 7.23
C GLY A 57 -7.92 -0.10 8.44
N PHE A 58 -7.68 -0.93 9.45
CA PHE A 58 -8.45 -0.96 10.68
C PHE A 58 -7.74 -0.21 11.81
N PRO A 59 -8.36 0.83 12.38
CA PRO A 59 -7.91 1.42 13.64
C PRO A 59 -7.66 0.36 14.70
N TYR A 60 -6.69 0.62 15.56
CA TYR A 60 -6.27 -0.24 16.66
C TYR A 60 -5.61 -1.57 16.28
N SER A 61 -5.49 -1.92 15.00
CA SER A 61 -4.72 -3.09 14.56
C SER A 61 -3.77 -2.83 13.41
N GLU A 62 -4.30 -2.50 12.23
CA GLU A 62 -3.51 -2.24 11.02
C GLU A 62 -4.09 -1.01 10.37
N PRO A 63 -3.76 0.18 10.90
CA PRO A 63 -4.49 1.40 10.55
C PRO A 63 -4.29 1.83 9.11
N SER A 64 -3.12 1.56 8.53
CA SER A 64 -2.81 1.91 7.14
C SER A 64 -1.88 0.91 6.47
N PHE A 65 -1.91 0.95 5.14
CA PHE A 65 -1.02 0.19 4.26
C PHE A 65 -0.28 1.11 3.28
N ALA A 66 0.80 0.60 2.70
CA ALA A 66 1.68 1.37 1.85
C ALA A 66 0.99 1.83 0.57
N SER A 67 1.37 3.02 0.11
CA SER A 67 1.09 3.51 -1.23
C SER A 67 2.28 4.33 -1.74
N ILE A 68 2.14 4.93 -2.91
CA ILE A 68 3.08 5.90 -3.45
C ILE A 68 2.34 7.17 -3.83
N ALA A 69 3.05 8.29 -3.87
CA ALA A 69 2.49 9.54 -4.39
C ALA A 69 3.58 10.29 -5.16
N LYS A 70 3.19 11.07 -6.17
CA LYS A 70 4.13 11.96 -6.87
C LYS A 70 4.71 12.95 -5.87
N ARG A 71 6.03 13.20 -5.94
CA ARG A 71 6.72 14.15 -5.05
C ARG A 71 6.02 15.51 -4.94
N SER A 72 5.50 16.03 -6.05
CA SER A 72 4.80 17.31 -6.11
C SER A 72 3.47 17.36 -5.36
N GLN A 73 2.90 16.21 -4.99
CA GLN A 73 1.62 16.10 -4.29
C GLN A 73 1.79 15.91 -2.79
N VAL A 74 3.02 15.84 -2.31
CA VAL A 74 3.32 15.42 -0.95
C VAL A 74 3.63 16.64 -0.08
N THR A 75 3.04 16.66 1.12
CA THR A 75 3.25 17.70 2.14
C THR A 75 3.97 17.10 3.34
N VAL A 76 4.52 17.94 4.23
CA VAL A 76 5.25 17.52 5.44
C VAL A 76 4.46 16.52 6.31
N ASP A 77 3.13 16.56 6.27
CA ASP A 77 2.27 15.67 7.06
C ASP A 77 2.02 14.30 6.43
N THR A 78 2.54 14.00 5.24
CA THR A 78 2.25 12.76 4.50
C THR A 78 3.23 11.61 4.83
N VAL A 79 4.53 11.84 4.87
CA VAL A 79 5.55 10.85 5.28
C VAL A 79 5.59 10.80 6.79
N LEU A 80 5.35 9.59 7.27
CA LEU A 80 5.34 9.24 8.67
C LEU A 80 6.76 8.86 9.07
N SER A 81 7.55 9.83 9.50
CA SER A 81 8.91 9.59 10.01
C SER A 81 9.06 10.01 11.46
N THR A 82 9.80 9.20 12.22
CA THR A 82 10.20 9.52 13.59
C THR A 82 11.35 10.55 13.63
N ASP A 83 12.06 10.74 12.51
CA ASP A 83 13.18 11.67 12.39
C ASP A 83 12.77 12.91 11.59
N LYS A 84 12.47 13.99 12.31
CA LYS A 84 12.06 15.28 11.72
C LYS A 84 13.16 15.95 10.89
N ASN A 85 14.40 15.45 10.95
CA ASN A 85 15.53 16.00 10.20
C ASN A 85 15.76 15.31 8.85
N ILE A 86 15.05 14.21 8.55
CA ILE A 86 15.10 13.63 7.20
C ILE A 86 14.37 14.58 6.25
N PRO A 87 15.05 15.12 5.21
CA PRO A 87 14.38 15.92 4.20
C PRO A 87 13.39 15.02 3.49
N PHE A 88 12.15 15.15 3.90
CA PHE A 88 10.97 14.44 3.44
C PHE A 88 10.92 14.31 1.90
N GLU A 89 11.40 15.33 1.21
CA GLU A 89 11.40 15.45 -0.24
C GLU A 89 12.43 14.56 -0.95
N SER A 90 13.33 13.84 -0.27
CA SER A 90 14.57 13.38 -0.93
C SER A 90 14.58 11.94 -1.45
N LEU A 91 13.98 10.96 -0.76
CA LEU A 91 14.21 9.56 -1.14
C LEU A 91 13.15 9.05 -2.14
N PRO A 92 13.57 8.66 -3.35
CA PRO A 92 12.65 8.02 -4.28
C PRO A 92 12.17 6.70 -3.68
N VAL A 93 10.93 6.32 -3.99
CA VAL A 93 10.46 4.99 -3.60
C VAL A 93 11.36 3.94 -4.24
N HIS A 94 11.97 3.11 -3.42
CA HIS A 94 12.69 1.92 -3.85
C HIS A 94 11.81 0.70 -3.61
N GLY A 95 12.05 -0.32 -4.42
CA GLY A 95 11.28 -1.52 -4.41
C GLY A 95 11.88 -2.60 -5.28
N VAL A 96 11.05 -3.58 -5.60
CA VAL A 96 11.42 -4.76 -6.37
C VAL A 96 10.54 -4.84 -7.59
N ALA A 97 11.15 -4.84 -8.77
CA ALA A 97 10.48 -5.09 -10.03
C ALA A 97 10.49 -6.59 -10.32
N TYR A 98 9.30 -7.15 -10.54
CA TYR A 98 9.09 -8.55 -10.89
C TYR A 98 8.53 -8.65 -12.30
N LEU A 99 9.16 -9.43 -13.17
CA LEU A 99 8.63 -9.74 -14.49
C LEU A 99 7.68 -10.93 -14.39
N THR A 100 6.46 -10.77 -14.86
CA THR A 100 5.44 -11.82 -14.82
C THR A 100 4.57 -11.77 -16.08
N SER A 101 3.72 -12.79 -16.30
CA SER A 101 2.77 -12.76 -17.42
C SER A 101 1.61 -11.81 -17.13
N GLN A 102 0.86 -11.43 -18.16
CA GLN A 102 -0.32 -10.58 -18.00
C GLN A 102 -1.38 -11.24 -17.10
N GLU A 103 -1.58 -12.56 -17.22
CA GLU A 103 -2.56 -13.32 -16.44
C GLU A 103 -2.18 -13.37 -14.96
N GLU A 104 -0.90 -13.53 -14.66
CA GLU A 104 -0.39 -13.49 -13.28
C GLU A 104 -0.47 -12.08 -12.68
N TYR A 105 -0.23 -11.05 -13.49
CA TYR A 105 -0.40 -9.66 -13.07
C TYR A 105 -1.86 -9.34 -12.71
N ILE A 106 -2.82 -9.75 -13.54
CA ILE A 106 -4.26 -9.60 -13.24
C ILE A 106 -4.62 -10.31 -11.92
N ARG A 107 -4.11 -11.53 -11.71
CA ARG A 107 -4.29 -12.26 -10.44
C ARG A 107 -3.71 -11.50 -9.24
N LEU A 108 -2.58 -10.84 -9.41
CA LEU A 108 -2.00 -9.97 -8.39
C LEU A 108 -2.95 -8.82 -8.06
N VAL A 109 -3.44 -8.09 -9.06
CA VAL A 109 -4.36 -6.94 -8.88
C VAL A 109 -5.64 -7.36 -8.16
N ILE A 110 -6.21 -8.51 -8.52
CA ILE A 110 -7.37 -9.12 -7.83
C ILE A 110 -7.03 -9.35 -6.35
N SER A 111 -5.83 -9.87 -6.05
CA SER A 111 -5.41 -10.17 -4.68
C SER A 111 -5.23 -8.94 -3.80
N GLU A 112 -4.82 -7.80 -4.38
CA GLU A 112 -4.57 -6.52 -3.69
C GLU A 112 -5.84 -5.74 -3.35
N GLY A 113 -7.02 -6.24 -3.77
CA GLY A 113 -8.31 -5.64 -3.43
C GLY A 113 -9.17 -5.26 -4.63
N GLY A 114 -8.92 -5.86 -5.80
CA GLY A 114 -9.80 -5.77 -6.97
C GLY A 114 -10.00 -4.34 -7.48
N GLY A 115 -8.95 -3.53 -7.45
CA GLY A 115 -8.98 -2.14 -7.94
C GLY A 115 -9.75 -1.13 -7.07
N VAL A 116 -10.20 -1.51 -5.87
CA VAL A 116 -11.00 -0.62 -5.00
C VAL A 116 -10.14 0.39 -4.25
N ALA A 117 -9.14 -0.10 -3.51
CA ALA A 117 -8.27 0.78 -2.72
C ALA A 117 -7.10 1.34 -3.54
N TYR A 118 -6.68 0.59 -4.56
CA TYR A 118 -5.57 0.92 -5.44
C TYR A 118 -6.06 1.11 -6.87
N ARG A 119 -5.47 2.07 -7.57
CA ARG A 119 -5.47 2.15 -9.04
C ARG A 119 -4.13 1.69 -9.58
N GLU A 120 -4.13 1.12 -10.77
CA GLU A 120 -2.92 0.77 -11.49
C GLU A 120 -2.37 2.00 -12.23
N ILE A 121 -1.05 2.17 -12.21
CA ILE A 121 -0.36 3.22 -12.94
C ILE A 121 0.89 2.66 -13.61
N ASP A 122 1.22 3.23 -14.77
CA ASP A 122 2.49 3.00 -15.46
C ASP A 122 3.45 4.15 -15.18
N VAL A 123 4.65 3.81 -14.73
CA VAL A 123 5.66 4.76 -14.30
C VAL A 123 7.04 4.33 -14.76
N GLU A 124 7.91 5.30 -15.05
CA GLU A 124 9.31 5.03 -15.34
C GLU A 124 10.06 4.71 -14.03
N ALA A 125 10.64 3.52 -13.97
CA ALA A 125 11.54 3.09 -12.92
C ALA A 125 12.97 2.97 -13.44
N GLU A 126 13.92 3.16 -12.52
CA GLU A 126 15.35 2.98 -12.72
C GLU A 126 15.77 1.68 -12.05
N PHE A 127 16.22 0.71 -12.84
CA PHE A 127 16.75 -0.55 -12.32
C PHE A 127 18.16 -0.31 -11.77
N LEU A 128 18.38 -0.77 -10.55
CA LEU A 128 19.61 -0.63 -9.81
C LEU A 128 20.44 -1.89 -10.05
N ASN A 129 21.35 -1.80 -11.02
CA ASN A 129 22.33 -2.85 -11.29
C ASN A 129 23.56 -2.65 -10.39
N SER A 130 24.54 -3.56 -10.50
CA SER A 130 25.85 -3.38 -9.87
C SER A 130 26.46 -2.04 -10.29
N SER A 131 27.30 -1.45 -9.43
CA SER A 131 27.82 -0.08 -9.52
C SER A 131 28.53 0.32 -10.82
N GLU A 132 28.79 -0.64 -11.72
CA GLU A 132 29.52 -0.45 -12.98
C GLU A 132 28.61 -0.41 -14.21
N GLU A 133 27.34 -0.82 -14.10
CA GLU A 133 26.39 -0.81 -15.21
C GLU A 133 25.57 0.48 -15.28
N PRO A 134 25.24 0.95 -16.49
CA PRO A 134 24.36 2.11 -16.65
C PRO A 134 22.97 1.82 -16.08
N ILE A 135 22.39 2.81 -15.39
CA ILE A 135 21.02 2.73 -14.89
C ILE A 135 20.06 2.51 -16.05
N GLN A 136 19.36 1.38 -16.04
CA GLN A 136 18.36 1.06 -17.06
C GLN A 136 17.01 1.68 -16.66
N LYS A 137 16.42 2.45 -17.56
CA LYS A 137 15.06 2.99 -17.41
C LYS A 137 14.05 2.06 -18.05
N VAL A 138 13.04 1.65 -17.27
CA VAL A 138 12.01 0.67 -17.68
C VAL A 138 10.65 1.18 -17.24
N ILE A 139 9.64 1.07 -18.12
CA ILE A 139 8.24 1.31 -17.72
C ILE A 139 7.76 0.10 -16.93
N VAL A 140 7.31 0.36 -15.71
CA VAL A 140 6.76 -0.63 -14.80
C VAL A 140 5.33 -0.29 -14.45
N SER A 141 4.50 -1.32 -14.25
CA SER A 141 3.17 -1.18 -13.68
C SER A 141 3.25 -1.30 -12.17
N THR A 142 2.54 -0.44 -11.46
CA THR A 142 2.47 -0.47 -10.01
C THR A 142 1.11 0.01 -9.54
N LEU A 143 0.91 0.00 -8.23
CA LEU A 143 -0.34 0.39 -7.60
C LEU A 143 -0.18 1.73 -6.89
N GLU A 144 -1.20 2.57 -6.92
CA GLU A 144 -1.26 3.84 -6.19
C GLU A 144 -2.63 3.96 -5.51
N ALA A 145 -2.73 4.65 -4.37
CA ALA A 145 -3.99 4.85 -3.68
C ALA A 145 -4.98 5.58 -4.58
N LYS A 146 -6.16 4.96 -4.79
CA LYS A 146 -7.25 5.59 -5.53
C LYS A 146 -7.88 6.72 -4.72
N TYR A 147 -8.07 6.47 -3.42
CA TYR A 147 -8.63 7.41 -2.45
C TYR A 147 -7.66 7.62 -1.28
N PRO A 148 -6.61 8.44 -1.44
CA PRO A 148 -5.59 8.60 -0.41
C PRO A 148 -6.18 9.21 0.86
N PHE A 149 -6.12 8.46 1.97
CA PHE A 149 -6.63 8.90 3.26
C PHE A 149 -5.64 9.86 3.93
N ARG A 150 -6.09 11.07 4.25
CA ARG A 150 -5.29 12.13 4.89
C ARG A 150 -6.00 12.68 6.13
N PRO A 151 -5.31 12.97 7.24
CA PRO A 151 -3.90 12.65 7.50
C PRO A 151 -3.66 11.14 7.61
N ASN A 152 -2.46 10.68 7.23
CA ASN A 152 -2.13 9.25 7.17
C ASN A 152 -2.10 8.61 8.55
N ALA A 153 -2.85 7.53 8.77
CA ALA A 153 -2.60 6.69 9.93
C ALA A 153 -1.23 6.00 9.81
N ALA A 154 -0.60 5.64 10.93
CA ALA A 154 0.66 4.91 10.93
C ALA A 154 0.46 3.42 10.66
N PRO A 155 1.32 2.81 9.82
CA PRO A 155 1.31 1.38 9.59
C PRO A 155 1.66 0.63 10.88
N SER A 156 1.20 -0.61 11.01
CA SER A 156 1.54 -1.44 12.18
C SER A 156 2.99 -1.94 12.13
N ALA A 157 3.57 -2.23 13.30
CA ALA A 157 4.90 -2.83 13.40
C ALA A 157 5.02 -4.12 12.57
N ARG A 158 3.98 -4.96 12.62
CA ARG A 158 3.91 -6.19 11.83
C ARG A 158 4.02 -5.90 10.33
N TYR A 159 3.31 -4.89 9.84
CA TYR A 159 3.31 -4.55 8.42
C TYR A 159 4.63 -3.92 7.97
N LEU A 160 5.19 -2.99 8.75
CA LEU A 160 6.52 -2.41 8.49
C LEU A 160 7.60 -3.50 8.46
N GLY A 161 7.53 -4.49 9.34
CA GLY A 161 8.45 -5.63 9.33
C GLY A 161 8.45 -6.41 8.01
N LEU A 162 7.33 -6.44 7.26
CA LEU A 162 7.29 -7.05 5.92
C LEU A 162 8.12 -6.23 4.92
N LEU A 163 8.03 -4.90 4.98
CA LEU A 163 8.77 -3.99 4.10
C LEU A 163 10.27 -4.09 4.39
N GLU A 164 10.65 -4.05 5.67
CA GLU A 164 12.04 -4.20 6.10
C GLU A 164 12.61 -5.56 5.68
N THR A 165 11.86 -6.64 5.89
CA THR A 165 12.29 -7.99 5.51
C THR A 165 12.46 -8.09 3.99
N GLY A 166 11.48 -7.63 3.20
CA GLY A 166 11.60 -7.63 1.73
C GLY A 166 12.75 -6.76 1.22
N ALA A 167 12.97 -5.60 1.84
CA ALA A 167 14.10 -4.73 1.51
C ALA A 167 15.46 -5.40 1.79
N ALA A 168 15.57 -6.12 2.91
CA ALA A 168 16.77 -6.88 3.25
C ALA A 168 16.98 -8.09 2.34
N GLU A 169 15.92 -8.88 2.08
CA GLU A 169 15.96 -10.06 1.18
C GLU A 169 16.50 -9.71 -0.21
N HIS A 170 16.07 -8.57 -0.75
CA HIS A 170 16.49 -8.10 -2.07
C HIS A 170 17.68 -7.15 -2.06
N SER A 171 18.33 -6.93 -0.89
CA SER A 171 19.50 -6.05 -0.77
C SER A 171 19.26 -4.64 -1.33
N LEU A 172 18.10 -4.04 -1.03
CA LEU A 172 17.82 -2.64 -1.38
C LEU A 172 18.92 -1.72 -0.81
N PRO A 173 19.14 -0.52 -1.39
CA PRO A 173 20.21 0.38 -0.94
C PRO A 173 20.18 0.62 0.59
N PRO A 174 21.33 0.58 1.28
CA PRO A 174 21.39 0.70 2.75
C PRO A 174 20.74 1.97 3.30
N GLU A 175 20.82 3.07 2.55
CA GLU A 175 20.16 4.33 2.89
C GLU A 175 18.64 4.18 2.92
N TYR A 176 18.06 3.44 1.98
CA TYR A 176 16.62 3.19 1.94
C TYR A 176 16.18 2.22 3.03
N GLN A 177 16.97 1.19 3.34
CA GLN A 177 16.69 0.30 4.48
C GLN A 177 16.68 1.09 5.80
N LYS A 178 17.63 2.01 5.99
CA LYS A 178 17.68 2.92 7.14
C LYS A 178 16.50 3.91 7.17
N TYR A 179 16.00 4.32 6.01
CA TYR A 179 14.79 5.13 5.92
C TYR A 179 13.56 4.35 6.39
N LEU A 180 13.38 3.09 5.93
CA LEU A 180 12.26 2.24 6.34
C LEU A 180 12.22 2.02 7.87
N SER A 181 13.37 1.79 8.50
CA SER A 181 13.43 1.57 9.96
C SER A 181 13.15 2.81 10.81
N LYS A 182 13.12 3.99 10.19
CA LYS A 182 12.76 5.26 10.85
C LYS A 182 11.31 5.67 10.62
N LEU A 183 10.53 4.88 9.89
CA LEU A 183 9.11 5.15 9.69
C LEU A 183 8.36 5.08 11.02
N GLN A 184 7.44 6.01 11.22
CA GLN A 184 6.58 6.02 12.39
C GLN A 184 5.65 4.80 12.34
N CYS A 185 5.53 4.14 13.48
CA CYS A 185 4.85 2.88 13.64
C CYS A 185 3.67 3.03 14.60
N TYR A 186 2.53 2.42 14.26
CA TYR A 186 1.45 2.20 15.20
C TYR A 186 1.81 1.07 16.16
N GLU A 187 1.88 1.41 17.45
CA GLU A 187 2.03 0.45 18.53
C GLU A 187 0.75 0.35 19.36
N ALA A 188 0.25 -0.88 19.50
CA ALA A 188 -0.89 -1.14 20.36
C ALA A 188 -0.51 -0.89 21.83
N ARG A 189 -1.33 -0.12 22.54
CA ARG A 189 -1.10 0.18 23.97
C ARG A 189 -1.14 -1.10 24.81
N ALA A 190 -0.14 -1.28 25.69
CA ALA A 190 0.02 -2.49 26.50
C ALA A 190 -1.04 -2.67 27.60
N SER A 191 -1.61 -1.58 28.10
CA SER A 191 -2.58 -1.58 29.21
C SER A 191 -3.90 -2.30 28.85
N LEU A 192 -4.45 -3.03 29.81
CA LEU A 192 -5.64 -3.88 29.64
C LEU A 192 -6.88 -3.13 29.12
N LEU A 193 -7.15 -1.94 29.66
CA LEU A 193 -8.36 -1.19 29.32
C LEU A 193 -8.37 -0.73 27.84
N PRO A 194 -7.32 -0.05 27.31
CA PRO A 194 -7.19 0.19 25.87
C PRO A 194 -7.27 -1.06 24.99
N ARG A 195 -6.74 -2.21 25.43
CA ARG A 195 -6.85 -3.47 24.67
C ARG A 195 -8.28 -3.98 24.58
N LEU A 196 -9.01 -3.98 25.70
CA LEU A 196 -10.42 -4.36 25.74
C LEU A 196 -11.28 -3.44 24.86
N ARG A 197 -10.96 -2.15 24.87
CA ARG A 197 -11.61 -1.12 24.08
C ARG A 197 -11.36 -1.27 22.57
N ALA A 198 -10.11 -1.50 22.18
CA ALA A 198 -9.74 -1.87 20.82
C ALA A 198 -10.47 -3.15 20.38
N PHE A 199 -10.53 -4.15 21.25
CA PHE A 199 -11.24 -5.40 20.97
C PHE A 199 -12.73 -5.16 20.72
N ALA A 200 -13.40 -4.33 21.53
CA ALA A 200 -14.81 -3.99 21.33
C ALA A 200 -15.05 -3.32 19.96
N PHE A 201 -14.23 -2.33 19.59
CA PHE A 201 -14.30 -1.68 18.28
C PHE A 201 -14.11 -2.68 17.13
N LEU A 202 -13.05 -3.47 17.20
CA LEU A 202 -12.70 -4.44 16.17
C LEU A 202 -13.75 -5.56 16.03
N SER A 203 -14.39 -5.95 17.14
CA SER A 203 -15.43 -6.99 17.13
C SER A 203 -16.69 -6.56 16.37
N VAL A 204 -16.98 -5.26 16.33
CA VAL A 204 -18.08 -4.69 15.55
C VAL A 204 -17.69 -4.55 14.07
N TRP A 205 -16.56 -3.90 13.79
CA TRP A 205 -16.23 -3.49 12.42
C TRP A 205 -15.59 -4.59 11.56
N ARG A 206 -14.75 -5.47 12.15
CA ARG A 206 -14.10 -6.55 11.39
C ARG A 206 -15.08 -7.49 10.69
N PRO A 207 -16.17 -7.98 11.29
CA PRO A 207 -17.09 -8.86 10.57
C PRO A 207 -17.81 -8.11 9.43
N ILE A 208 -18.24 -6.85 9.64
CA ILE A 208 -18.92 -6.04 8.62
C ILE A 208 -18.02 -5.88 7.39
N LEU A 209 -16.81 -5.36 7.59
CA LEU A 209 -15.87 -5.11 6.50
C LEU A 209 -15.36 -6.41 5.85
N ARG A 210 -15.22 -7.51 6.60
CA ARG A 210 -14.91 -8.83 6.01
C ARG A 210 -15.99 -9.31 5.05
N GLN A 211 -17.26 -9.11 5.38
CA GLN A 211 -18.36 -9.48 4.49
C GLN A 211 -18.42 -8.59 3.25
N LEU A 212 -18.17 -7.30 3.41
CA LEU A 212 -18.06 -6.37 2.27
C LEU A 212 -16.92 -6.75 1.32
N VAL A 213 -15.72 -7.01 1.84
CA VAL A 213 -14.57 -7.46 1.02
C VAL A 213 -14.85 -8.81 0.36
N LYS A 214 -15.49 -9.75 1.06
CA LYS A 214 -15.87 -11.04 0.48
C LYS A 214 -16.87 -10.87 -0.67
N TYR A 215 -17.86 -10.00 -0.49
CA TYR A 215 -18.85 -9.68 -1.51
C TYR A 215 -18.18 -9.04 -2.73
N MET A 216 -17.31 -8.05 -2.52
CA MET A 216 -16.52 -7.42 -3.58
C MET A 216 -15.73 -8.48 -4.37
N LYS A 217 -14.93 -9.33 -3.70
CA LYS A 217 -14.14 -10.38 -4.36
C LYS A 217 -14.98 -11.37 -5.18
N ALA A 218 -16.23 -11.62 -4.79
CA ALA A 218 -17.14 -12.49 -5.53
C ALA A 218 -17.75 -11.81 -6.78
N ASN A 219 -17.63 -10.49 -6.91
CA ASN A 219 -18.18 -9.69 -8.01
C ASN A 219 -17.08 -8.92 -8.77
N VAL A 220 -15.85 -9.43 -8.73
CA VAL A 220 -14.74 -8.91 -9.55
C VAL A 220 -14.85 -9.52 -10.95
N SER A 221 -14.77 -8.68 -11.99
CA SER A 221 -14.74 -9.09 -13.40
C SER A 221 -13.39 -9.69 -13.80
N GLU A 222 -13.33 -10.25 -15.01
CA GLU A 222 -12.14 -10.93 -15.53
C GLU A 222 -10.90 -10.03 -15.66
N ASP A 223 -11.10 -8.72 -15.76
CA ASP A 223 -10.04 -7.69 -15.80
C ASP A 223 -9.53 -7.31 -14.40
N GLY A 224 -10.13 -7.84 -13.33
CA GLY A 224 -9.68 -7.63 -11.96
C GLY A 224 -10.33 -6.46 -11.22
N HIS A 225 -11.34 -5.82 -11.81
CA HIS A 225 -12.06 -4.71 -11.21
C HIS A 225 -13.49 -5.08 -10.81
N CYS A 226 -14.16 -4.24 -10.03
CA CYS A 226 -15.59 -4.41 -9.73
C CYS A 226 -16.39 -3.17 -10.18
N GLU A 227 -17.72 -3.31 -10.23
CA GLU A 227 -18.57 -2.17 -10.58
C GLU A 227 -18.43 -1.02 -9.56
N GLN A 228 -18.46 0.22 -10.06
CA GLN A 228 -18.18 1.42 -9.26
C GLN A 228 -19.06 1.55 -8.01
N TRP A 229 -20.30 1.05 -8.02
CA TRP A 229 -21.16 1.11 -6.84
C TRP A 229 -20.69 0.17 -5.71
N ILE A 230 -20.06 -0.97 -6.05
CA ILE A 230 -19.45 -1.89 -5.08
C ILE A 230 -18.23 -1.22 -4.46
N GLU A 231 -17.39 -0.60 -5.29
CA GLU A 231 -16.24 0.18 -4.83
C GLU A 231 -16.67 1.28 -3.85
N ASN A 232 -17.67 2.09 -4.23
CA ASN A 232 -18.22 3.14 -3.39
C ASN A 232 -18.74 2.59 -2.05
N LEU A 233 -19.41 1.43 -2.06
CA LEU A 233 -19.88 0.77 -0.84
C LEU A 233 -18.72 0.42 0.11
N ILE A 234 -17.60 -0.09 -0.41
CA ILE A 234 -16.41 -0.37 0.40
C ILE A 234 -15.83 0.92 0.96
N VAL A 235 -15.62 1.92 0.11
CA VAL A 235 -15.01 3.21 0.49
C VAL A 235 -15.86 3.90 1.56
N TYR A 236 -17.18 3.95 1.39
CA TYR A 236 -18.08 4.49 2.40
C TYR A 236 -18.12 3.64 3.67
N GLY A 237 -17.99 2.31 3.57
CA GLY A 237 -17.87 1.42 4.72
C GLY A 237 -16.64 1.74 5.59
N TYR A 238 -15.47 1.88 4.96
CA TYR A 238 -14.26 2.31 5.65
C TYR A 238 -14.39 3.76 6.16
N GLY A 239 -14.97 4.66 5.37
CA GLY A 239 -15.23 6.04 5.77
C GLY A 239 -16.11 6.14 7.02
N ALA A 240 -17.21 5.37 7.09
CA ALA A 240 -18.08 5.29 8.25
C ALA A 240 -17.35 4.72 9.48
N MET A 241 -16.53 3.68 9.30
CA MET A 241 -15.69 3.14 10.37
C MET A 241 -14.74 4.20 10.93
N TRP A 242 -14.02 4.90 10.05
CA TRP A 242 -13.06 5.95 10.44
C TRP A 242 -13.74 7.17 11.04
N PHE A 243 -14.93 7.53 10.57
CA PHE A 243 -15.76 8.58 11.17
C PHE A 243 -16.19 8.21 12.59
N CYS A 244 -16.78 7.02 12.78
CA CYS A 244 -17.16 6.51 14.09
C CYS A 244 -15.93 6.44 15.01
N HIS A 245 -14.80 5.99 14.48
CA HIS A 245 -13.55 5.98 15.21
C HIS A 245 -13.16 7.39 15.69
N GLY A 246 -13.07 8.38 14.80
CA GLY A 246 -12.63 9.73 15.14
C GLY A 246 -13.55 10.47 16.12
N TRP A 247 -14.87 10.32 15.98
CA TRP A 247 -15.84 11.08 16.77
C TRP A 247 -16.24 10.41 18.09
N ILE A 248 -16.23 9.07 18.13
CA ILE A 248 -16.74 8.32 19.29
C ILE A 248 -15.59 7.63 20.03
N TYR A 249 -14.74 6.90 19.30
CA TYR A 249 -13.76 6.00 19.92
C TYR A 249 -12.44 6.71 20.25
N ALA A 250 -11.95 7.62 19.40
CA ALA A 250 -10.69 8.33 19.63
C ALA A 250 -10.69 9.18 20.92
N PRO A 251 -11.76 9.96 21.24
CA PRO A 251 -11.83 10.70 22.49
C PRO A 251 -11.90 9.80 23.73
N LEU A 252 -12.56 8.65 23.62
CA LEU A 252 -12.81 7.75 24.75
C LEU A 252 -11.66 6.76 24.99
N LEU A 253 -10.98 6.32 23.93
CA LEU A 253 -10.12 5.14 23.92
C LEU A 253 -8.67 5.45 23.50
N GLY A 254 -8.40 6.67 23.05
CA GLY A 254 -7.17 7.05 22.38
C GLY A 254 -7.24 6.83 20.87
N ARG A 255 -6.40 7.53 20.12
CA ARG A 255 -6.56 7.70 18.68
C ARG A 255 -6.37 6.45 17.82
N GLY A 256 -5.71 5.38 18.27
CA GLY A 256 -5.69 4.10 17.53
C GLY A 256 -5.17 4.11 16.08
N ASP A 257 -4.70 5.26 15.59
CA ASP A 257 -4.26 5.55 14.23
C ASP A 257 -2.74 5.75 14.18
N GLY A 258 -2.07 5.65 15.34
CA GLY A 258 -0.63 5.80 15.48
C GLY A 258 -0.12 7.23 15.41
N ARG A 259 -1.01 8.24 15.43
CA ARG A 259 -0.65 9.66 15.58
C ARG A 259 -0.97 10.22 16.97
#